data_AF-A0A2A5M3C9-F1
#
_entry.id   AF-A0A2A5M3C9-F1
#
_cell.length_a   1.000
_cell.length_b   1.000
_cell.length_c   1.000
_cell.angle_alpha   90.00
_cell.angle_beta   90.00
_cell.angle_gamma   90.00
#
_symmetry.space_group_name_H-M   'P 1'
#
loop_
_entity.id
_entity.type
_entity.pdbx_description
1 polymer ?
#
loop_
_entity_poly.entity_id
_entity_poly.type
_entity_poly.pdbx_seq_one_letter_code
_entity_poly.pdbx_strand_id
1 'polypeptide(L)' 'MIYENDLIYIEKEEAQVPWLKIFTKEIYKEFSDCPLELQKELFEKILLCEKAMIEFYKPEKINIASFANYVPRV' A
#
# COMPACT_ATOMS: atom_id res chain seq x y z
N MET A 1 6.95 10.42 -1.62
CA MET A 1 5.99 9.84 -2.58
C MET A 1 6.73 9.27 -3.78
N ILE A 2 6.43 8.04 -4.21
CA ILE A 2 7.09 7.34 -5.34
C ILE A 2 6.14 7.03 -6.50
N TYR A 3 4.84 7.08 -6.27
CA TYR A 3 3.80 6.88 -7.27
C TYR A 3 2.52 7.58 -6.81
N GLU A 4 1.74 8.06 -7.78
CA GLU A 4 0.44 8.67 -7.54
C GLU A 4 -0.43 8.50 -8.80
N ASN A 5 -1.72 8.25 -8.60
CA ASN A 5 -2.75 8.35 -9.63
C ASN A 5 -4.01 9.01 -9.03
N ASP A 6 -5.14 8.99 -9.73
CA ASP A 6 -6.37 9.65 -9.27
C ASP A 6 -6.98 9.02 -8.01
N LEU A 7 -6.63 7.78 -7.69
CA LEU A 7 -7.25 6.99 -6.62
C LEU A 7 -6.35 6.81 -5.39
N ILE A 8 -5.05 6.66 -5.60
CA ILE A 8 -4.10 6.29 -4.55
C ILE A 8 -2.77 7.04 -4.69
N TYR A 9 -1.98 7.00 -3.63
CA TYR A 9 -0.57 7.36 -3.66
C TYR A 9 0.25 6.36 -2.86
N ILE A 10 1.52 6.20 -3.24
CA ILE A 10 2.46 5.28 -2.62
C ILE A 10 3.66 6.06 -2.13
N GLU A 11 4.06 5.79 -0.90
CA GLU A 11 5.19 6.42 -0.24
C GLU A 11 6.15 5.37 0.29
N LYS A 12 7.44 5.72 0.30
CA LYS A 12 8.44 4.98 1.06
C LYS A 12 8.52 5.59 2.45
N GLU A 13 8.36 4.77 3.47
CA GLU A 13 8.57 5.16 4.87
C GLU A 13 10.06 5.13 5.20
N GLU A 14 10.52 6.12 5.97
CA GLU A 14 11.85 6.11 6.55
C GLU A 14 11.86 5.20 7.78
N ALA A 15 12.24 3.94 7.57
CA ALA A 15 12.31 2.93 8.62
C ALA A 15 13.60 2.10 8.50
N GLN A 16 13.90 1.32 9.54
CA GLN A 16 15.07 0.42 9.56
C GLN A 16 14.98 -0.66 8.47
N VAL A 17 13.77 -1.11 8.14
CA VAL A 17 13.51 -2.07 7.06
C VAL A 17 12.85 -1.35 5.88
N PRO A 18 13.10 -1.77 4.61
CA PRO A 18 12.40 -1.20 3.47
C PRO A 18 10.89 -1.33 3.62
N TRP A 19 10.19 -0.20 3.63
CA TRP A 19 8.76 -0.15 3.91
C TRP A 19 8.07 0.82 2.93
N LEU A 20 7.06 0.31 2.23
CA LEU A 20 6.14 1.09 1.41
C LEU A 20 4.76 1.20 2.08
N LYS A 21 4.16 2.38 2.01
CA LYS A 21 2.76 2.63 2.41
C LYS A 21 1.97 3.00 1.17
N ILE A 22 0.81 2.39 1.00
CA ILE A 22 -0.14 2.72 -0.06
C ILE A 22 -1.34 3.31 0.64
N PHE A 23 -1.80 4.47 0.17
CA PHE A 23 -2.96 5.16 0.74
C PHE A 23 -3.98 5.48 -0.35
N THR A 24 -5.25 5.29 -0.05
CA THR A 24 -6.38 5.86 -0.79
C THR A 24 -6.34 7.37 -0.72
N LYS A 25 -6.71 8.11 -1.78
CA LYS A 25 -6.79 9.59 -1.77
C LYS A 25 -8.01 10.11 -1.01
N GLU A 26 -9.16 9.51 -1.25
CA GLU A 26 -10.33 9.67 -0.39
C GLU A 26 -10.12 8.92 0.92
N ILE A 27 -10.88 9.24 1.97
CA ILE A 27 -10.70 8.62 3.30
C ILE A 27 -11.69 7.45 3.43
N TYR A 28 -11.17 6.24 3.35
CA TYR A 28 -11.87 5.00 3.69
C TYR A 28 -11.24 4.40 4.94
N LYS A 29 -12.03 3.96 5.93
CA LYS A 29 -11.47 3.38 7.16
C LYS A 29 -11.09 1.93 6.96
N GLU A 30 -11.95 1.19 6.27
CA GLU A 30 -11.77 -0.24 6.00
C GLU A 30 -11.73 -0.52 4.50
N PHE A 31 -11.05 -1.61 4.09
CA PHE A 31 -11.08 -2.05 2.69
C PHE A 31 -12.49 -2.34 2.17
N SER A 32 -13.38 -2.81 3.06
CA SER A 32 -14.78 -3.08 2.73
C SER A 32 -15.59 -1.82 2.44
N ASP A 33 -15.10 -0.64 2.87
CA ASP A 33 -15.75 0.64 2.58
C ASP A 33 -15.37 1.15 1.17
N CYS A 34 -14.23 0.71 0.64
CA CYS A 34 -13.76 1.10 -0.69
C CYS A 34 -14.67 0.53 -1.78
N PRO A 35 -14.95 1.29 -2.85
CA PRO A 35 -15.58 0.75 -4.06
C PRO A 35 -14.80 -0.44 -4.63
N LEU A 36 -15.49 -1.39 -5.26
CA LEU A 36 -14.86 -2.61 -5.79
C LEU A 36 -13.67 -2.34 -6.71
N GLU A 37 -13.77 -1.32 -7.58
CA GLU A 37 -12.68 -0.96 -8.48
C GLU A 37 -11.46 -0.41 -7.73
N LEU A 38 -11.67 0.33 -6.63
CA LEU A 38 -10.59 0.80 -5.77
C LEU A 38 -9.94 -0.37 -5.00
N GLN A 39 -10.73 -1.34 -4.55
CA GLN A 39 -10.18 -2.55 -3.93
C GLN A 39 -9.26 -3.30 -4.91
N LYS A 40 -9.70 -3.49 -6.15
CA LYS A 40 -8.89 -4.13 -7.20
C LYS A 40 -7.59 -3.37 -7.45
N GLU A 41 -7.67 -2.05 -7.64
CA GLU A 41 -6.51 -1.18 -7.82
C GLU A 41 -5.52 -1.33 -6.65
N LEU A 42 -6.00 -1.29 -5.40
CA LEU A 42 -5.15 -1.48 -4.21
C LEU A 42 -4.45 -2.83 -4.23
N PHE A 43 -5.17 -3.93 -4.47
CA PHE A 43 -4.58 -5.27 -4.52
C PHE A 43 -3.58 -5.43 -5.66
N GLU A 44 -3.87 -4.89 -6.84
CA GLU A 44 -2.94 -4.90 -7.97
C GLU A 44 -1.64 -4.17 -7.63
N LYS A 45 -1.72 -3.01 -6.99
CA LYS A 45 -0.56 -2.21 -6.61
C LYS A 45 0.22 -2.82 -5.45
N ILE A 46 -0.46 -3.45 -4.49
CA ILE A 46 0.18 -4.24 -3.43
C ILE A 46 1.03 -5.36 -4.04
N LEU A 47 0.47 -6.14 -4.96
CA LEU A 47 1.19 -7.24 -5.62
C LEU A 47 2.34 -6.76 -6.51
N LEU A 48 2.16 -5.61 -7.18
CA LEU A 48 3.24 -4.99 -7.96
C LEU A 48 4.40 -4.55 -7.07
N CYS A 49 4.10 -3.89 -5.94
CA CYS A 49 5.09 -3.48 -4.96
C CYS A 49 5.80 -4.68 -4.34
N GLU A 50 5.06 -5.73 -3.96
CA GLU A 50 5.63 -6.97 -3.44
C GLU A 50 6.68 -7.55 -4.40
N LYS A 51 6.31 -7.72 -5.68
CA LYS A 51 7.23 -8.26 -6.70
C LYS A 51 8.46 -7.39 -6.89
N ALA A 52 8.27 -6.07 -6.99
CA ALA A 52 9.39 -5.13 -7.14
C ALA A 52 10.33 -5.14 -5.93
N MET A 53 9.78 -5.23 -4.71
CA MET A 53 10.59 -5.34 -3.49
C MET A 53 11.34 -6.66 -3.41
N ILE A 54 10.72 -7.77 -3.82
CA ILE A 54 11.38 -9.08 -3.89
C ILE A 54 12.58 -9.02 -4.84
N GLU A 55 12.38 -8.48 -6.04
CA GLU A 55 13.43 -8.39 -7.07
C GLU A 55 14.59 -7.49 -6.61
N PHE A 56 14.28 -6.31 -6.07
CA PHE A 56 15.29 -5.31 -5.72
C PHE A 56 16.02 -5.61 -4.40
N TYR A 57 15.29 -5.94 -3.33
CA TYR A 57 15.86 -6.11 -1.98
C TYR A 57 16.21 -7.57 -1.65
N LYS A 58 15.70 -8.55 -2.41
CA LYS A 58 15.90 -9.99 -2.15
C LYS A 58 15.64 -10.41 -0.69
N PRO A 59 14.49 -10.04 -0.09
CA PRO A 59 14.14 -10.45 1.26
C PRO A 59 13.76 -11.93 1.31
N GLU A 60 13.77 -12.53 2.49
CA GLU A 60 13.23 -13.88 2.70
C GLU A 60 11.69 -13.91 2.61
N LYS A 61 11.01 -12.83 3.05
CA LYS A 61 9.56 -12.68 2.99
C LYS A 61 9.14 -11.21 2.97
N ILE A 62 8.04 -10.92 2.29
CA ILE A 62 7.33 -9.63 2.38
C ILE A 62 6.17 -9.73 3.38
N ASN A 63 6.04 -8.74 4.26
CA ASN A 63 4.89 -8.57 5.15
C ASN A 63 3.94 -7.52 4.57
N ILE A 64 2.64 -7.82 4.53
CA ILE A 64 1.58 -6.92 4.06
C ILE A 64 0.55 -6.83 5.18
N ALA A 65 0.17 -5.62 5.58
CA ALA A 65 -0.82 -5.40 6.62
C ALA A 65 -1.55 -4.07 6.44
N SER A 66 -2.81 -4.04 6.89
CA SER A 66 -3.58 -2.81 7.12
C SER A 66 -4.00 -2.80 8.58
N PHE A 67 -3.45 -1.85 9.35
CA PHE A 67 -3.69 -1.71 10.78
C PHE A 67 -4.39 -0.39 11.11
N ALA A 68 -3.80 0.73 10.70
CA ALA A 68 -4.40 2.08 10.70
C ALA A 68 -5.05 2.58 12.02
N ASN A 69 -4.79 1.96 13.17
CA ASN A 69 -5.45 2.29 14.45
C ASN A 69 -5.29 3.76 14.92
N TYR A 70 -4.22 4.45 14.51
CA TYR A 70 -3.95 5.87 14.85
C TYR A 70 -4.27 6.84 13.72
N VAL A 71 -4.34 6.35 12.47
CA VAL A 71 -4.65 7.13 11.27
C VAL A 71 -5.66 6.30 10.49
N PRO A 72 -6.98 6.45 10.78
CA PRO A 72 -8.01 5.53 10.28
C PRO A 72 -8.29 5.80 8.80
N ARG A 73 -7.38 5.31 7.96
CA ARG A 73 -7.35 5.45 6.51
C ARG A 73 -6.63 4.26 5.90
N VAL A 74 -7.27 3.65 4.90
CA VAL A 74 -6.67 2.65 3.99
C VAL A 74 -5.62 3.29 3.11
#